data_AF-A0A1Z8LV08-F1
#
_entry.id   AF-A0A1Z8LV08-F1
#
_cell.length_a   1.000
_cell.length_b   1.000
_cell.length_c   1.000
_cell.angle_alpha   90.00
_cell.angle_beta   90.00
_cell.angle_gamma   90.00
#
_symmetry.space_group_name_H-M   'P 1'
#
loop_
_entity.id
_entity.type
_entity.pdbx_description
1 polymer ?
#
loop_
_entity_poly.entity_id
_entity_poly.type
_entity_poly.pdbx_seq_one_letter_code
_entity_poly.pdbx_strand_id
1 'polypeptide(L)'
;MSKAVVMGNGESRSWYNPDTKWDDVKTWGCNAVYRDAMPDSLVAMDYAMQQEIYDSGYTGKCYFSNWSIVPSEVADMMLMGFDIPDAFIHRSKNKTGQCVISGKDPATVHETVEYMMKLLPSLDMDDLKLKMEKDVGIWITYVNENDNIKDVGNPNLSTGNMALLLACHEQDAEDIYMLGFDLSIYDETVNNIYKGTDNYLPADAKGFNPVNWMNQMSEIFDKYKSKNFHWVDCKIKGTKSWHGSTVQDYHSNVKHLSKEEFCKELLLEDYK
;
A
#
# COMPACT_ATOMS: atom_id res chain seq x y z
N MET A 1 4.73 17.89 20.19
CA MET A 1 4.15 16.56 19.96
C MET A 1 4.30 16.27 18.48
N SER A 2 4.83 15.10 18.10
CA SER A 2 5.13 14.76 16.70
C SER A 2 3.85 14.35 15.98
N LYS A 3 3.53 14.96 14.84
CA LYS A 3 2.31 14.67 14.06
C LYS A 3 2.63 14.00 12.73
N ALA A 4 1.82 13.03 12.34
CA ALA A 4 1.90 12.39 11.05
C ALA A 4 0.56 12.43 10.32
N VAL A 5 0.58 12.71 9.01
CA VAL A 5 -0.55 12.47 8.11
C VAL A 5 -0.19 11.29 7.23
N VAL A 6 -0.93 10.20 7.36
CA VAL A 6 -0.74 8.98 6.59
C VAL A 6 -1.84 8.90 5.54
N MET A 7 -1.44 8.80 4.28
CA MET A 7 -2.31 8.81 3.11
C MET A 7 -2.42 7.40 2.52
N GLY A 8 -3.49 6.69 2.86
CA GLY A 8 -3.98 5.54 2.10
C GLY A 8 -4.59 5.98 0.76
N ASN A 9 -5.06 5.07 -0.09
CA ASN A 9 -5.51 5.41 -1.46
C ASN A 9 -7.03 5.29 -1.69
N GLY A 10 -7.83 5.20 -0.62
CA GLY A 10 -9.29 5.21 -0.71
C GLY A 10 -9.86 6.55 -1.21
N GLU A 11 -11.02 6.50 -1.85
CA GLU A 11 -11.71 7.64 -2.45
C GLU A 11 -12.15 8.71 -1.44
N SER A 12 -12.28 8.34 -0.15
CA SER A 12 -12.63 9.31 0.89
C SER A 12 -11.62 10.44 1.06
N ARG A 13 -10.37 10.30 0.58
CA ARG A 13 -9.37 11.39 0.59
C ARG A 13 -9.35 12.25 -0.67
N SER A 14 -10.29 12.07 -1.60
CA SER A 14 -10.30 12.80 -2.89
C SER A 14 -10.41 14.32 -2.77
N TRP A 15 -10.93 14.83 -1.64
CA TRP A 15 -11.00 16.27 -1.33
C TRP A 15 -9.66 16.84 -0.86
N TYR A 16 -8.72 16.00 -0.44
CA TYR A 16 -7.45 16.42 0.15
C TYR A 16 -6.39 16.62 -0.92
N ASN A 17 -5.66 17.75 -0.86
CA ASN A 17 -4.48 17.97 -1.68
C ASN A 17 -3.26 17.22 -1.07
N PRO A 18 -2.76 16.15 -1.72
CA PRO A 18 -1.68 15.33 -1.15
C PRO A 18 -0.34 16.07 -1.04
N ASP A 19 -0.16 17.21 -1.73
CA ASP A 19 1.04 18.04 -1.65
C ASP A 19 1.01 19.07 -0.51
N THR A 20 -0.02 19.07 0.33
CA THR A 20 -0.09 19.98 1.48
C THR A 20 1.09 19.76 2.43
N LYS A 21 1.74 20.86 2.85
CA LYS A 21 2.91 20.87 3.72
C LYS A 21 2.67 21.66 5.00
N TRP A 22 3.31 21.22 6.07
CA TRP A 22 3.32 21.89 7.37
C TRP A 22 4.75 21.87 7.92
N ASP A 23 5.06 22.82 8.79
CA ASP A 23 6.36 22.86 9.46
C ASP A 23 6.52 21.74 10.50
N ASP A 24 5.42 21.30 11.14
CA ASP A 24 5.41 20.38 12.28
C ASP A 24 4.69 19.04 12.04
N VAL A 25 4.24 18.78 10.80
CA VAL A 25 3.55 17.54 10.41
C VAL A 25 4.31 16.84 9.29
N LYS A 26 4.65 15.56 9.47
CA LYS A 26 5.23 14.74 8.40
C LYS A 26 4.18 13.95 7.64
N THR A 27 4.35 13.83 6.34
CA THR A 27 3.45 13.12 5.43
C THR A 27 4.02 11.75 5.04
N TRP A 28 3.19 10.71 5.18
CA TRP A 28 3.48 9.36 4.73
C TRP A 28 2.53 8.97 3.60
N GLY A 29 3.08 8.72 2.43
CA GLY A 29 2.34 8.33 1.25
C GLY A 29 2.38 6.84 0.95
N CYS A 30 1.32 6.32 0.32
CA CYS A 30 1.25 4.92 -0.09
C CYS A 30 1.20 4.77 -1.61
N ASN A 31 2.03 3.90 -2.16
CA ASN A 31 2.00 3.48 -3.57
C ASN A 31 1.91 4.70 -4.52
N ALA A 32 0.87 4.77 -5.36
CA ALA A 32 0.71 5.79 -6.41
C ALA A 32 0.46 7.22 -5.93
N VAL A 33 0.45 7.52 -4.63
CA VAL A 33 0.33 8.93 -4.19
C VAL A 33 1.46 9.81 -4.72
N TYR A 34 2.61 9.22 -5.05
CA TYR A 34 3.75 9.90 -5.65
C TYR A 34 3.42 10.56 -7.01
N ARG A 35 2.37 10.09 -7.70
CA ARG A 35 1.91 10.64 -8.98
C ARG A 35 1.28 12.02 -8.82
N ASP A 36 0.73 12.30 -7.64
CA ASP A 36 0.04 13.56 -7.32
C ASP A 36 0.84 14.46 -6.38
N ALA A 37 1.81 13.91 -5.65
CA ALA A 37 2.52 14.62 -4.60
C ALA A 37 3.89 14.05 -4.28
N MET A 38 4.69 14.82 -3.53
CA MET A 38 5.95 14.35 -2.96
C MET A 38 5.87 14.26 -1.43
N PRO A 39 5.32 13.18 -0.84
CA PRO A 39 5.28 13.02 0.62
C PRO A 39 6.69 12.98 1.23
N ASP A 40 6.81 13.32 2.52
CA ASP A 40 8.09 13.25 3.26
C ASP A 40 8.65 11.83 3.33
N SER A 41 7.78 10.83 3.27
CA SER A 41 8.14 9.42 3.14
C SER A 41 7.10 8.67 2.30
N LEU A 42 7.57 7.88 1.33
CA LEU A 42 6.75 7.08 0.44
C LEU A 42 6.94 5.59 0.74
N VAL A 43 5.86 4.85 0.86
CA VAL A 43 5.87 3.41 1.16
C VAL A 43 5.28 2.65 -0.02
N ALA A 44 5.93 1.57 -0.45
CA ALA A 44 5.38 0.68 -1.49
C ALA A 44 5.71 -0.79 -1.21
N MET A 45 4.68 -1.64 -1.23
CA MET A 45 4.79 -3.07 -0.91
C MET A 45 4.69 -3.97 -2.15
N ASP A 46 4.19 -3.43 -3.26
CA ASP A 46 3.92 -4.15 -4.50
C ASP A 46 5.08 -3.94 -5.49
N TYR A 47 5.74 -5.01 -5.95
CA TYR A 47 6.94 -4.92 -6.79
C TYR A 47 6.72 -4.16 -8.11
N ALA A 48 5.53 -4.24 -8.70
CA ALA A 48 5.20 -3.49 -9.91
C ALA A 48 5.14 -1.98 -9.66
N MET A 49 4.56 -1.58 -8.53
CA MET A 49 4.52 -0.18 -8.08
C MET A 49 5.92 0.32 -7.70
N GLN A 50 6.73 -0.51 -7.05
CA GLN A 50 8.10 -0.17 -6.71
C GLN A 50 8.94 0.13 -7.96
N GLN A 51 8.84 -0.73 -9.00
CA GLN A 51 9.52 -0.50 -10.27
C GLN A 51 9.02 0.78 -10.95
N GLU A 52 7.71 1.04 -10.96
CA GLU A 52 7.13 2.26 -11.53
C GLU A 52 7.67 3.52 -10.83
N ILE A 53 7.67 3.53 -9.49
CA ILE A 53 8.24 4.63 -8.70
C ILE A 53 9.71 4.82 -9.05
N TYR A 54 10.48 3.73 -9.14
CA TYR A 54 11.89 3.78 -9.51
C TYR A 54 12.11 4.41 -10.90
N ASP A 55 11.36 3.93 -11.89
CA ASP A 55 11.43 4.37 -13.28
C ASP A 55 10.91 5.79 -13.52
N SER A 56 10.19 6.36 -12.55
CA SER A 56 9.78 7.76 -12.54
C SER A 56 10.93 8.71 -12.18
N GLY A 57 12.00 8.20 -11.57
CA GLY A 57 13.09 9.01 -11.00
C GLY A 57 12.70 9.71 -9.70
N TYR A 58 11.72 9.18 -8.97
CA TYR A 58 11.31 9.73 -7.67
C TYR A 58 12.49 9.77 -6.70
N THR A 59 12.76 10.95 -6.14
CA THR A 59 13.94 11.20 -5.28
C THR A 59 13.61 11.32 -3.80
N GLY A 60 12.32 11.27 -3.45
CA GLY A 60 11.87 11.32 -2.07
C GLY A 60 12.30 10.07 -1.28
N LYS A 61 12.16 10.14 0.05
CA LYS A 61 12.53 9.02 0.93
C LYS A 61 11.56 7.85 0.74
N CYS A 62 12.07 6.69 0.34
CA CYS A 62 11.27 5.51 0.04
C CYS A 62 11.50 4.36 1.03
N TYR A 63 10.42 3.63 1.31
CA TYR A 63 10.38 2.43 2.13
C TYR A 63 9.72 1.29 1.35
N PHE A 64 10.51 0.36 0.82
CA PHE A 64 10.02 -0.71 -0.04
C PHE A 64 10.17 -2.08 0.61
N SER A 65 9.21 -2.97 0.39
CA SER A 65 9.32 -4.36 0.80
C SER A 65 10.27 -5.14 -0.10
N ASN A 66 10.92 -6.15 0.46
CA ASN A 66 11.78 -7.10 -0.25
C ASN A 66 12.80 -6.43 -1.17
N TRP A 67 13.34 -5.28 -0.77
CA TRP A 67 14.24 -4.48 -1.59
C TRP A 67 15.70 -4.94 -1.45
N SER A 68 15.91 -6.26 -1.56
CA SER A 68 17.21 -6.90 -1.40
C SER A 68 18.00 -6.81 -2.70
N ILE A 69 19.01 -5.93 -2.71
CA ILE A 69 19.86 -5.66 -3.86
C ILE A 69 20.85 -6.83 -4.08
N VAL A 70 20.93 -7.30 -5.32
CA VAL A 70 21.87 -8.34 -5.79
C VAL A 70 22.59 -7.89 -7.07
N PRO A 71 23.74 -8.48 -7.42
CA PRO A 71 24.38 -8.24 -8.72
C PRO A 71 23.44 -8.59 -9.87
N SER A 72 23.46 -7.78 -10.94
CA SER A 72 22.57 -7.96 -12.11
C SER A 72 22.73 -9.30 -12.81
N GLU A 73 23.91 -9.91 -12.69
CA GLU A 73 24.26 -11.22 -13.23
C GLU A 73 23.42 -12.34 -12.59
N VAL A 74 22.92 -12.14 -11.36
CA VAL A 74 22.02 -13.10 -10.71
C VAL A 74 20.71 -13.22 -11.49
N ALA A 75 20.17 -12.10 -11.99
CA ALA A 75 18.98 -12.11 -12.82
C ALA A 75 19.25 -12.79 -14.18
N ASP A 76 20.40 -12.52 -14.78
CA ASP A 76 20.79 -13.14 -16.05
C ASP A 76 20.97 -14.67 -15.88
N MET A 77 21.58 -15.13 -14.79
CA MET A 77 21.71 -16.56 -14.46
C MET A 77 20.36 -17.23 -14.20
N MET A 78 19.45 -16.55 -13.49
CA MET A 78 18.09 -17.04 -13.25
C MET A 78 17.37 -17.29 -14.58
N LEU A 79 17.43 -16.33 -15.51
CA LEU A 79 16.74 -16.44 -16.79
C LEU A 79 17.40 -17.44 -17.77
N MET A 80 18.67 -17.78 -17.60
CA MET A 80 19.30 -18.88 -18.36
C MET A 80 18.85 -20.27 -17.87
N GLY A 81 18.48 -20.39 -16.59
CA GLY A 81 18.12 -21.65 -15.95
C GLY A 81 16.65 -22.07 -16.14
N PHE A 82 15.79 -21.15 -16.58
CA PHE A 82 14.36 -21.38 -16.73
C PHE A 82 13.86 -20.84 -18.08
N ASP A 83 13.01 -21.61 -18.76
CA ASP A 83 12.33 -21.16 -19.98
C ASP A 83 11.10 -20.32 -19.61
N ILE A 84 11.33 -19.03 -19.36
CA ILE A 84 10.29 -18.08 -18.92
C ILE A 84 9.88 -17.23 -20.12
N PRO A 85 8.59 -17.22 -20.50
CA PRO A 85 8.14 -16.39 -21.61
C PRO A 85 8.43 -14.90 -21.37
N ASP A 86 8.90 -14.20 -22.40
CA ASP A 86 9.24 -12.77 -22.31
C ASP A 86 8.10 -11.89 -21.78
N ALA A 87 6.84 -12.28 -22.03
CA ALA A 87 5.65 -11.58 -21.52
C ALA A 87 5.55 -11.56 -19.98
N PHE A 88 6.28 -12.43 -19.28
CA PHE A 88 6.36 -12.50 -17.83
C PHE A 88 7.67 -11.92 -17.28
N ILE A 89 8.51 -11.31 -18.11
CA ILE A 89 9.77 -10.69 -17.68
C ILE A 89 9.63 -9.18 -17.77
N HIS A 90 9.53 -8.54 -16.61
CA HIS A 90 9.42 -7.09 -16.48
C HIS A 90 10.77 -6.53 -16.06
N ARG A 91 11.28 -5.54 -16.80
CA ARG A 91 12.56 -4.89 -16.50
C ARG A 91 12.35 -3.39 -16.37
N SER A 92 13.02 -2.78 -15.39
CA SER A 92 13.11 -1.31 -15.30
C SER A 92 13.84 -0.72 -16.51
N LYS A 93 13.67 0.58 -16.74
CA LYS A 93 14.15 1.27 -17.96
C LYS A 93 15.67 1.23 -18.14
N ASN A 94 16.44 1.34 -17.05
CA ASN A 94 17.89 1.54 -17.11
C ASN A 94 18.63 0.35 -16.49
N LYS A 95 19.38 -0.42 -17.29
CA LYS A 95 20.21 -1.53 -16.78
C LYS A 95 21.45 -1.01 -16.05
N THR A 96 21.70 -1.50 -14.85
CA THR A 96 22.88 -1.22 -14.02
C THR A 96 23.53 -2.54 -13.58
N GLY A 97 24.66 -2.47 -12.86
CA GLY A 97 25.35 -3.64 -12.32
C GLY A 97 24.63 -4.30 -11.12
N GLN A 98 23.56 -3.70 -10.62
CA GLN A 98 22.80 -4.17 -9.46
C GLN A 98 21.31 -4.18 -9.75
N CYS A 99 20.56 -5.07 -9.13
CA CYS A 99 19.12 -5.13 -9.28
C CYS A 99 18.43 -5.68 -8.03
N VAL A 100 17.13 -5.43 -7.94
CA VAL A 100 16.19 -6.14 -7.09
C VAL A 100 15.39 -7.07 -7.99
N ILE A 101 15.28 -8.34 -7.58
CA ILE A 101 14.51 -9.35 -8.29
C ILE A 101 13.32 -9.71 -7.41
N SER A 102 12.12 -9.56 -7.94
CA SER A 102 10.86 -9.84 -7.27
C SER A 102 9.88 -10.50 -8.24
N GLY A 103 8.72 -10.90 -7.75
CA GLY A 103 7.65 -11.37 -8.61
C GLY A 103 6.94 -12.59 -8.08
N LYS A 104 6.15 -13.21 -8.95
CA LYS A 104 5.41 -14.44 -8.67
C LYS A 104 5.42 -15.34 -9.89
N ASP A 105 5.64 -16.62 -9.63
CA ASP A 105 5.66 -17.65 -10.65
C ASP A 105 4.24 -17.89 -11.20
N PRO A 106 4.03 -17.78 -12.52
CA PRO A 106 2.75 -18.10 -13.16
C PRO A 106 2.23 -19.50 -12.83
N ALA A 107 3.09 -20.51 -12.72
CA ALA A 107 2.65 -21.88 -12.43
C ALA A 107 2.08 -21.97 -11.01
N THR A 108 2.78 -21.42 -10.02
CA THR A 108 2.29 -21.32 -8.63
C THR A 108 0.96 -20.56 -8.52
N VAL A 109 0.78 -19.46 -9.28
CA VAL A 109 -0.50 -18.73 -9.33
C VAL A 109 -1.60 -19.62 -9.89
N HIS A 110 -1.36 -20.30 -11.01
CA HIS A 110 -2.33 -21.18 -11.66
C HIS A 110 -2.76 -22.33 -10.73
N GLU A 111 -1.80 -23.02 -10.12
CA GLU A 111 -2.06 -24.11 -9.16
C GLU A 111 -2.91 -23.62 -7.98
N THR A 112 -2.62 -22.43 -7.47
CA THR A 112 -3.36 -21.87 -6.34
C THR A 112 -4.80 -21.51 -6.73
N VAL A 113 -5.01 -20.96 -7.93
CA VAL A 113 -6.35 -20.71 -8.48
C VAL A 113 -7.12 -22.02 -8.60
N GLU A 114 -6.54 -23.06 -9.23
CA GLU A 114 -7.19 -24.36 -9.39
C GLU A 114 -7.51 -25.04 -8.05
N TYR A 115 -6.63 -24.89 -7.07
CA TYR A 115 -6.86 -25.40 -5.72
C TYR A 115 -8.03 -24.70 -5.04
N MET A 116 -8.08 -23.36 -5.11
CA MET A 116 -9.18 -22.56 -4.55
C MET A 116 -10.51 -22.87 -5.25
N MET A 117 -10.51 -23.12 -6.56
CA MET A 117 -11.71 -23.58 -7.31
C MET A 117 -12.32 -24.84 -6.71
N LYS A 118 -11.49 -25.79 -6.29
CA LYS A 118 -11.94 -27.08 -5.73
C LYS A 118 -12.47 -26.93 -4.30
N LEU A 119 -11.83 -26.08 -3.50
CA LEU A 119 -12.20 -25.88 -2.10
C LEU A 119 -13.41 -24.98 -1.90
N LEU A 120 -13.54 -23.94 -2.72
CA LEU A 120 -14.52 -22.87 -2.56
C LEU A 120 -15.28 -22.67 -3.88
N PRO A 121 -16.13 -23.63 -4.30
CA PRO A 121 -16.81 -23.57 -5.60
C PRO A 121 -17.80 -22.41 -5.72
N SER A 122 -18.16 -21.76 -4.61
CA SER A 122 -19.01 -20.57 -4.59
C SER A 122 -18.25 -19.26 -4.82
N LEU A 123 -16.93 -19.30 -4.92
CA LEU A 123 -16.11 -18.10 -5.13
C LEU A 123 -16.31 -17.58 -6.57
N ASP A 124 -16.24 -16.26 -6.72
CA ASP A 124 -16.20 -15.65 -8.05
C ASP A 124 -14.83 -15.91 -8.68
N MET A 125 -14.81 -16.81 -9.66
CA MET A 125 -13.56 -17.31 -10.22
C MET A 125 -12.88 -16.33 -11.16
N ASP A 126 -13.66 -15.49 -11.84
CA ASP A 126 -13.10 -14.47 -12.73
C ASP A 126 -12.46 -13.35 -11.90
N ASP A 127 -13.11 -12.96 -10.80
CA ASP A 127 -12.53 -12.02 -9.82
C ASP A 127 -11.27 -12.57 -9.15
N LEU A 128 -11.28 -13.85 -8.75
CA LEU A 128 -10.10 -14.47 -8.15
C LEU A 128 -8.91 -14.47 -9.11
N LYS A 129 -9.13 -14.92 -10.35
CA LYS A 129 -8.09 -14.92 -11.39
C LYS A 129 -7.56 -13.52 -11.64
N LEU A 130 -8.43 -12.54 -11.86
CA LEU A 130 -8.06 -11.15 -12.07
C LEU A 130 -7.12 -10.64 -10.96
N LYS A 131 -7.46 -10.89 -9.69
CA LYS A 131 -6.66 -10.45 -8.53
C LYS A 131 -5.36 -11.24 -8.38
N MET A 132 -5.40 -12.56 -8.58
CA MET A 132 -4.24 -13.43 -8.40
C MET A 132 -3.23 -13.35 -9.55
N GLU A 133 -3.66 -13.01 -10.75
CA GLU A 133 -2.79 -12.87 -11.94
C GLU A 133 -2.20 -11.46 -12.07
N LYS A 134 -2.72 -10.45 -11.35
CA LYS A 134 -2.21 -9.07 -11.39
C LYS A 134 -0.70 -8.99 -11.14
N ASP A 135 0.08 -8.48 -12.08
CA ASP A 135 1.55 -8.36 -12.00
C ASP A 135 2.32 -9.70 -11.96
N VAL A 136 1.73 -10.79 -12.46
CA VAL A 136 2.42 -12.09 -12.56
C VAL A 136 3.70 -12.01 -13.40
N GLY A 137 4.71 -12.79 -13.02
CA GLY A 137 6.01 -12.82 -13.66
C GLY A 137 7.15 -12.38 -12.75
N ILE A 138 8.33 -12.24 -13.34
CA ILE A 138 9.56 -11.78 -12.71
C ILE A 138 9.72 -10.29 -12.99
N TRP A 139 9.98 -9.53 -11.94
CA TRP A 139 10.27 -8.11 -11.96
C TRP A 139 11.73 -7.89 -11.59
N ILE A 140 12.48 -7.29 -12.52
CA ILE A 140 13.90 -6.99 -12.37
C ILE A 140 14.04 -5.47 -12.40
N THR A 141 14.13 -4.87 -11.21
CA THR A 141 14.40 -3.44 -11.08
C THR A 141 15.89 -3.23 -10.93
N TYR A 142 16.54 -2.74 -11.97
CA TYR A 142 17.94 -2.33 -11.92
C TYR A 142 18.10 -1.05 -11.11
N VAL A 143 19.04 -1.06 -10.17
CA VAL A 143 19.24 0.00 -9.18
C VAL A 143 20.65 0.57 -9.22
N ASN A 144 20.80 1.83 -8.82
CA ASN A 144 22.11 2.48 -8.71
C ASN A 144 22.87 2.01 -7.45
N GLU A 145 24.20 2.12 -7.45
CA GLU A 145 25.04 1.71 -6.31
C GLU A 145 24.72 2.45 -5.00
N ASN A 146 24.22 3.68 -5.11
CA ASN A 146 23.85 4.54 -3.97
C ASN A 146 22.33 4.64 -3.81
N ASP A 147 21.62 3.53 -4.00
CA ASP A 147 20.18 3.48 -3.82
C ASP A 147 19.77 3.90 -2.40
N ASN A 148 18.82 4.83 -2.28
CA ASN A 148 18.42 5.42 -1.01
C ASN A 148 17.12 4.83 -0.45
N ILE A 149 16.65 3.72 -1.02
CA ILE A 149 15.45 3.01 -0.60
C ILE A 149 15.74 2.22 0.68
N LYS A 150 14.90 2.39 1.70
CA LYS A 150 14.97 1.60 2.92
C LYS A 150 14.15 0.32 2.74
N ASP A 151 14.83 -0.83 2.74
CA ASP A 151 14.15 -2.13 2.76
C ASP A 151 13.43 -2.34 4.10
N VAL A 152 12.13 -2.62 4.03
CA VAL A 152 11.29 -2.94 5.20
C VAL A 152 11.06 -4.45 5.37
N GLY A 153 11.72 -5.28 4.57
CA GLY A 153 11.64 -6.73 4.58
C GLY A 153 10.34 -7.24 3.95
N ASN A 154 9.85 -8.39 4.43
CA ASN A 154 8.64 -9.04 3.92
C ASN A 154 7.48 -9.08 4.94
N PRO A 155 7.04 -7.95 5.51
CA PRO A 155 5.96 -7.98 6.47
C PRO A 155 4.65 -8.33 5.75
N ASN A 156 3.82 -9.16 6.36
CA ASN A 156 2.45 -9.38 5.92
C ASN A 156 1.57 -8.18 6.31
N LEU A 157 1.80 -7.04 5.66
CA LEU A 157 1.11 -5.77 5.85
C LEU A 157 0.71 -5.18 4.50
N SER A 158 -0.50 -4.62 4.41
CA SER A 158 -0.84 -3.71 3.30
C SER A 158 0.04 -2.46 3.36
N THR A 159 0.22 -1.77 2.22
CA THR A 159 1.02 -0.53 2.17
C THR A 159 0.54 0.51 3.18
N GLY A 160 -0.78 0.71 3.31
CA GLY A 160 -1.37 1.62 4.29
C GLY A 160 -0.99 1.26 5.73
N ASN A 161 -1.10 -0.02 6.10
CA ASN A 161 -0.73 -0.48 7.43
C ASN A 161 0.79 -0.40 7.67
N MET A 162 1.62 -0.64 6.65
CA MET A 162 3.06 -0.42 6.76
C MET A 162 3.39 1.06 7.00
N ALA A 163 2.72 1.97 6.29
CA ALA A 163 2.89 3.41 6.50
C ALA A 163 2.47 3.86 7.92
N LEU A 164 1.37 3.31 8.46
CA LEU A 164 0.99 3.53 9.87
C LEU A 164 2.05 3.03 10.84
N LEU A 165 2.56 1.81 10.63
CA LEU A 165 3.61 1.23 11.45
C LEU A 165 4.88 2.09 11.43
N LEU A 166 5.29 2.57 10.26
CA LEU A 166 6.47 3.43 10.10
C LEU A 166 6.26 4.81 10.73
N ALA A 167 5.08 5.42 10.58
CA ALA A 167 4.75 6.67 11.26
C ALA A 167 4.84 6.51 12.80
N CYS A 168 4.40 5.36 13.32
CA CYS A 168 4.51 5.05 14.74
C CYS A 168 5.94 4.74 15.19
N HIS A 169 6.70 3.96 14.41
CA HIS A 169 7.98 3.41 14.84
C HIS A 169 9.18 4.26 14.46
N GLU A 170 9.24 4.71 13.20
CA GLU A 170 10.39 5.42 12.63
C GLU A 170 10.34 6.92 12.92
N GLN A 171 9.14 7.50 12.84
CA GLN A 171 8.93 8.91 13.19
C GLN A 171 8.67 9.12 14.69
N ASP A 172 8.21 8.08 15.39
CA ASP A 172 7.70 8.17 16.76
C ASP A 172 6.54 9.19 16.90
N ALA A 173 5.68 9.29 15.88
CA ALA A 173 4.53 10.20 15.89
C ALA A 173 3.61 9.92 17.08
N GLU A 174 3.09 10.98 17.70
CA GLU A 174 2.14 10.92 18.82
C GLU A 174 0.70 11.03 18.34
N ASP A 175 0.43 11.89 17.36
CA ASP A 175 -0.86 12.03 16.68
C ASP A 175 -0.73 11.62 15.21
N ILE A 176 -1.50 10.62 14.82
CA ILE A 176 -1.47 10.01 13.48
C ILE A 176 -2.83 10.20 12.82
N TYR A 177 -2.88 11.06 11.82
CA TYR A 177 -4.06 11.31 11.00
C TYR A 177 -4.10 10.36 9.81
N MET A 178 -5.21 9.62 9.67
CA MET A 178 -5.38 8.58 8.67
C MET A 178 -6.38 9.05 7.61
N LEU A 179 -5.89 9.29 6.39
CA LEU A 179 -6.70 9.71 5.24
C LEU A 179 -6.80 8.58 4.20
N GLY A 180 -7.98 8.34 3.63
CA GLY A 180 -8.16 7.36 2.56
C GLY A 180 -8.01 5.90 3.03
N PHE A 181 -8.21 5.66 4.32
CA PHE A 181 -8.31 4.31 4.89
C PHE A 181 -9.77 3.86 4.83
N ASP A 182 -10.26 3.61 3.63
CA ASP A 182 -11.69 3.32 3.42
C ASP A 182 -12.03 1.85 3.72
N LEU A 183 -10.98 1.03 3.85
CA LEU A 183 -11.04 -0.41 3.66
C LEU A 183 -11.69 -0.76 2.31
N SER A 184 -12.40 -1.87 2.23
CA SER A 184 -13.04 -2.35 1.02
C SER A 184 -14.31 -3.13 1.37
N ILE A 185 -15.27 -3.15 0.45
CA ILE A 185 -16.47 -3.97 0.51
C ILE A 185 -16.41 -4.90 -0.70
N TYR A 186 -16.47 -6.22 -0.47
CA TYR A 186 -16.21 -7.21 -1.52
C TYR A 186 -17.21 -7.14 -2.68
N ASP A 187 -18.50 -6.94 -2.38
CA ASP A 187 -19.56 -6.92 -3.39
C ASP A 187 -19.73 -5.54 -4.07
N GLU A 188 -18.89 -4.56 -3.74
CA GLU A 188 -18.85 -3.25 -4.38
C GLU A 188 -17.65 -3.14 -5.32
N THR A 189 -17.63 -2.12 -6.17
CA THR A 189 -16.45 -1.82 -7.00
C THR A 189 -15.27 -1.43 -6.13
N VAL A 190 -14.06 -1.73 -6.59
CA VAL A 190 -12.82 -1.39 -5.89
C VAL A 190 -12.80 0.10 -5.54
N ASN A 191 -12.55 0.37 -4.25
CA ASN A 191 -12.42 1.72 -3.73
C ASN A 191 -10.93 2.11 -3.74
N ASN A 192 -10.53 2.85 -4.78
CA ASN A 192 -9.19 3.40 -4.90
C ASN A 192 -9.18 4.57 -5.88
N ILE A 193 -8.56 5.70 -5.53
CA ILE A 193 -8.47 6.88 -6.41
C ILE A 193 -7.69 6.56 -7.70
N TYR A 194 -6.77 5.60 -7.67
CA TYR A 194 -5.95 5.21 -8.82
C TYR A 194 -6.49 3.98 -9.58
N LYS A 195 -7.70 3.51 -9.29
CA LYS A 195 -8.28 2.36 -10.01
C LYS A 195 -8.34 2.62 -11.52
N GLY A 196 -8.05 1.58 -12.31
CA GLY A 196 -7.98 1.66 -13.77
C GLY A 196 -6.72 2.31 -14.35
N THR A 197 -5.75 2.67 -13.52
CA THR A 197 -4.42 3.12 -13.96
C THR A 197 -3.39 2.00 -13.87
N ASP A 198 -2.19 2.21 -14.43
CA ASP A 198 -1.09 1.25 -14.36
C ASP A 198 -0.85 0.77 -12.93
N ASN A 199 -0.54 -0.53 -12.79
CA ASN A 199 -0.30 -1.22 -11.52
C ASN A 199 -1.47 -1.23 -10.52
N TYR A 200 -2.68 -0.83 -10.95
CA TYR A 200 -3.94 -0.99 -10.20
C TYR A 200 -4.92 -1.89 -10.94
N LEU A 201 -5.90 -2.42 -10.22
CA LEU A 201 -7.00 -3.18 -10.82
C LEU A 201 -7.88 -2.27 -11.69
N PRO A 202 -8.59 -2.84 -12.69
CA PRO A 202 -9.63 -2.13 -13.44
C PRO A 202 -10.64 -1.42 -12.53
N ALA A 203 -11.19 -0.30 -12.99
CA ALA A 203 -12.10 0.54 -12.21
C ALA A 203 -13.43 -0.15 -11.84
N ASP A 204 -13.82 -1.16 -12.62
CA ASP A 204 -15.00 -2.00 -12.44
C ASP A 204 -14.72 -3.33 -11.70
N ALA A 205 -13.46 -3.60 -11.31
CA ALA A 205 -13.11 -4.77 -10.51
C ALA A 205 -13.81 -4.73 -9.14
N LYS A 206 -14.11 -5.90 -8.58
CA LYS A 206 -14.70 -5.99 -7.23
C LYS A 206 -13.70 -5.61 -6.15
N GLY A 207 -14.21 -5.08 -5.04
CA GLY A 207 -13.44 -4.82 -3.83
C GLY A 207 -12.78 -6.08 -3.26
N PHE A 208 -11.76 -5.88 -2.43
CA PHE A 208 -11.16 -6.94 -1.64
C PHE A 208 -11.96 -7.22 -0.36
N ASN A 209 -11.80 -8.43 0.19
CA ASN A 209 -12.24 -8.71 1.55
C ASN A 209 -11.32 -7.97 2.55
N PRO A 210 -11.84 -7.04 3.36
CA PRO A 210 -11.03 -6.16 4.19
C PRO A 210 -10.51 -6.81 5.48
N VAL A 211 -10.94 -8.04 5.82
CA VAL A 211 -10.69 -8.67 7.13
C VAL A 211 -9.18 -8.70 7.47
N ASN A 212 -8.33 -9.04 6.51
CA ASN A 212 -6.89 -9.05 6.75
C ASN A 212 -6.34 -7.65 7.07
N TRP A 213 -6.78 -6.62 6.34
CA TRP A 213 -6.33 -5.25 6.57
C TRP A 213 -6.84 -4.69 7.90
N MET A 214 -8.05 -5.08 8.31
CA MET A 214 -8.60 -4.74 9.63
C MET A 214 -7.79 -5.39 10.76
N ASN A 215 -7.48 -6.69 10.65
CA ASN A 215 -6.67 -7.39 11.64
C ASN A 215 -5.30 -6.73 11.80
N GLN A 216 -4.61 -6.46 10.68
CA GLN A 216 -3.31 -5.78 10.67
C GLN A 216 -3.37 -4.40 11.34
N MET A 217 -4.41 -3.62 11.03
CA MET A 217 -4.60 -2.28 11.58
C MET A 217 -4.90 -2.33 13.08
N SER A 218 -5.76 -3.25 13.50
CA SER A 218 -6.09 -3.55 14.90
C SER A 218 -4.83 -3.92 15.70
N GLU A 219 -3.96 -4.78 15.16
CA GLU A 219 -2.67 -5.12 15.76
C GLU A 219 -1.75 -3.90 15.94
N ILE A 220 -1.73 -2.98 14.96
CA ILE A 220 -0.95 -1.74 15.07
C ILE A 220 -1.52 -0.84 16.18
N PHE A 221 -2.84 -0.66 16.23
CA PHE A 221 -3.49 0.13 17.28
C PHE A 221 -3.20 -0.45 18.67
N ASP A 222 -3.23 -1.78 18.82
CA ASP A 222 -2.92 -2.47 20.06
C ASP A 222 -1.44 -2.42 20.45
N LYS A 223 -0.54 -2.47 19.47
CA LYS A 223 0.90 -2.34 19.71
C LYS A 223 1.28 -0.93 20.18
N TYR A 224 0.58 0.09 19.68
CA TYR A 224 0.87 1.51 19.93
C TYR A 224 -0.25 2.21 20.71
N LYS A 225 -0.73 1.60 21.80
CA LYS A 225 -1.82 2.16 22.66
C LYS A 225 -1.56 3.55 23.23
N SER A 226 -0.29 3.96 23.34
CA SER A 226 0.09 5.28 23.83
C SER A 226 0.02 6.39 22.76
N LYS A 227 -0.24 6.03 21.50
CA LYS A 227 -0.33 6.96 20.36
C LYS A 227 -1.81 7.20 20.01
N ASN A 228 -2.14 8.37 19.50
CA ASN A 228 -3.49 8.72 19.09
C ASN A 228 -3.65 8.54 17.57
N PHE A 229 -4.62 7.74 17.17
CA PHE A 229 -5.00 7.58 15.76
C PHE A 229 -6.28 8.35 15.49
N HIS A 230 -6.27 9.19 14.46
CA HIS A 230 -7.39 10.02 14.03
C HIS A 230 -7.82 9.58 12.64
N TRP A 231 -8.86 8.76 12.56
CA TRP A 231 -9.41 8.25 11.32
C TRP A 231 -10.35 9.28 10.68
N VAL A 232 -9.84 9.96 9.66
CA VAL A 232 -10.55 11.05 9.02
C VAL A 232 -11.56 10.50 8.03
N ASP A 233 -12.80 10.97 8.14
CA ASP A 233 -13.94 10.66 7.28
C ASP A 233 -14.27 9.15 7.17
N CYS A 234 -13.94 8.39 8.23
CA CYS A 234 -14.12 6.94 8.35
C CYS A 234 -15.54 6.49 7.93
N LYS A 235 -15.60 5.54 6.99
CA LYS A 235 -16.87 4.98 6.49
C LYS A 235 -17.30 3.69 7.19
N ILE A 236 -16.47 3.15 8.08
CA ILE A 236 -16.79 1.97 8.90
C ILE A 236 -17.88 2.34 9.91
N LYS A 237 -19.04 1.70 9.81
CA LYS A 237 -20.20 1.97 10.68
C LYS A 237 -20.60 0.72 11.47
N GLY A 238 -20.74 0.89 12.77
CA GLY A 238 -21.41 -0.05 13.67
C GLY A 238 -20.61 -1.30 14.05
N THR A 239 -21.22 -2.14 14.90
CA THR A 239 -20.53 -3.27 15.56
C THR A 239 -20.16 -4.41 14.62
N LYS A 240 -20.90 -4.60 13.53
CA LYS A 240 -20.65 -5.72 12.61
C LYS A 240 -19.38 -5.55 11.78
N SER A 241 -18.85 -4.34 11.69
CA SER A 241 -17.75 -4.00 10.77
C SER A 241 -16.37 -3.94 11.43
N TRP A 242 -16.25 -4.10 12.76
CA TRP A 242 -14.95 -4.16 13.45
C TRP A 242 -14.92 -5.20 14.58
N HIS A 243 -14.62 -6.47 14.24
CA HIS A 243 -14.54 -7.58 15.21
C HIS A 243 -15.79 -7.77 16.10
N GLY A 244 -16.97 -7.39 15.62
CA GLY A 244 -18.20 -7.46 16.42
C GLY A 244 -18.42 -6.27 17.38
N SER A 245 -17.58 -5.24 17.31
CA SER A 245 -17.67 -3.98 18.05
C SER A 245 -17.49 -2.76 17.12
N THR A 246 -17.65 -1.55 17.66
CA THR A 246 -17.19 -0.34 16.95
C THR A 246 -15.66 -0.22 17.11
N VAL A 247 -15.02 0.52 16.20
CA VAL A 247 -13.57 0.76 16.26
C VAL A 247 -13.18 1.41 17.59
N GLN A 248 -13.94 2.43 18.03
CA GLN A 248 -13.67 3.19 19.24
C GLN A 248 -13.89 2.40 20.52
N ASP A 249 -14.90 1.53 20.55
CA ASP A 249 -15.14 0.65 21.70
C ASP A 249 -14.05 -0.42 21.82
N TYR A 250 -13.47 -0.85 20.69
CA TYR A 250 -12.39 -1.83 20.67
C TYR A 250 -11.02 -1.19 20.96
N HIS A 251 -10.76 0.01 20.42
CA HIS A 251 -9.51 0.74 20.56
C HIS A 251 -9.77 2.16 21.07
N SER A 252 -9.51 2.39 22.36
CA SER A 252 -9.70 3.70 22.99
C SER A 252 -8.78 4.81 22.47
N ASN A 253 -7.71 4.43 21.78
CA ASN A 253 -6.74 5.34 21.17
C ASN A 253 -7.06 5.69 19.71
N VAL A 254 -8.20 5.24 19.17
CA VAL A 254 -8.67 5.59 17.83
C VAL A 254 -9.89 6.51 17.94
N LYS A 255 -9.81 7.66 17.29
CA LYS A 255 -10.87 8.67 17.18
C LYS A 255 -11.27 8.82 15.73
N HIS A 256 -12.54 9.10 15.48
CA HIS A 256 -12.99 9.50 14.15
C HIS A 256 -13.06 11.02 14.09
N LEU A 257 -12.58 11.60 13.00
CA LEU A 257 -12.73 13.01 12.69
C LEU A 257 -13.51 13.16 11.39
N SER A 258 -14.36 14.17 11.28
CA SER A 258 -14.85 14.61 9.96
C SER A 258 -13.71 15.28 9.19
N LYS A 259 -13.88 15.42 7.87
CA LYS A 259 -12.96 16.27 7.08
C LYS A 259 -12.84 17.66 7.71
N GLU A 260 -13.94 18.34 8.06
CA GLU A 260 -13.93 19.70 8.62
C GLU A 260 -13.22 19.79 9.98
N GLU A 261 -13.30 18.75 10.80
CA GLU A 261 -12.57 18.68 12.06
C GLU A 261 -11.07 18.56 11.83
N PHE A 262 -10.64 17.65 10.94
CA PHE A 262 -9.25 17.54 10.51
C PHE A 262 -8.72 18.88 9.97
N CYS A 263 -9.53 19.53 9.13
CA CYS A 263 -9.22 20.83 8.56
C CYS A 263 -8.91 21.89 9.59
N LYS A 264 -9.77 21.98 10.59
CA LYS A 264 -9.64 22.92 11.69
C LYS A 264 -8.46 22.56 12.59
N GLU A 265 -8.21 21.28 12.85
CA GLU A 265 -7.10 20.82 13.70
C GLU A 265 -5.73 21.11 13.10
N LEU A 266 -5.58 20.98 11.79
CA LEU A 266 -4.31 21.25 11.09
C LEU A 266 -4.22 22.66 10.48
N LEU A 267 -5.10 23.57 10.90
CA LEU A 267 -5.11 24.98 10.51
C LEU A 267 -5.03 25.19 8.98
N LEU A 268 -5.73 24.35 8.24
CA LEU A 268 -5.80 24.49 6.80
C LEU A 268 -6.92 25.48 6.45
N GLU A 269 -6.51 26.65 5.94
CA GLU A 269 -7.44 27.77 5.69
C GLU A 269 -8.14 27.67 4.32
N ASP A 270 -7.58 26.89 3.39
CA ASP A 270 -8.06 26.76 2.01
C ASP A 270 -8.49 25.31 1.70
N TYR A 271 -9.80 25.06 1.73
CA TYR A 271 -10.39 23.86 1.13
C TYR A 271 -11.23 24.26 -0.08
N LYS A 272 -10.89 23.71 -1.25
CA LYS A 272 -11.73 23.79 -2.44
C LYS A 272 -12.95 22.88 -2.31
#